data_AF-A0A5E4I5J6-F1
#
_entry.id   AF-A0A5E4I5J6-F1
#
_cell.length_a   1.000
_cell.length_b   1.000
_cell.length_c   1.000
_cell.angle_alpha   90.00
_cell.angle_beta   90.00
_cell.angle_gamma   90.00
#
_symmetry.space_group_name_H-M   'P 1'
#
loop_
_entity.id
_entity.type
_entity.pdbx_description
1 polymer ?
#
loop_
_entity_poly.entity_id
_entity_poly.type
_entity_poly.pdbx_seq_one_letter_code
_entity_poly.pdbx_strand_id
1 'polypeptide(L)' 'MKGETMISKNSVRVFLKKNDMRVAADVFGQLDQELKDILLKAAKRAKANHRSTVMAQDL' A
#
# COMPACT_ATOMS: atom_id res chain seq x y z
N MET A 1 -17.22 -1.75 4.89
CA MET A 1 -16.80 -1.07 3.64
C MET A 1 -16.49 -2.13 2.61
N LYS A 2 -17.24 -2.19 1.50
CA LYS A 2 -16.98 -3.13 0.39
C LYS A 2 -15.62 -2.78 -0.24
N GLY A 3 -14.67 -3.71 -0.18
CA GLY A 3 -13.74 -4.03 -1.28
C GLY A 3 -12.86 -2.94 -1.90
N GLU A 4 -12.60 -1.81 -1.24
CA GLU A 4 -11.65 -0.82 -1.76
C GLU A 4 -10.22 -1.34 -1.60
N THR A 5 -9.58 -1.64 -2.73
CA THR A 5 -8.16 -1.96 -2.80
C THR A 5 -7.40 -0.64 -2.94
N MET A 6 -6.34 -0.45 -2.17
CA MET A 6 -5.47 0.71 -2.21
C MET A 6 -4.44 0.63 -3.34
N ILE A 7 -4.33 -0.53 -4.00
CA ILE A 7 -3.41 -0.77 -5.10
C ILE A 7 -4.14 -0.98 -6.43
N SER A 8 -3.61 -0.40 -7.51
CA SER A 8 -4.06 -0.77 -8.85
C SER A 8 -3.48 -2.13 -9.24
N LYS A 9 -4.32 -3.18 -9.28
CA LYS A 9 -3.91 -4.51 -9.75
C LYS A 9 -3.28 -4.46 -11.14
N ASN A 10 -3.76 -3.57 -12.02
CA ASN A 10 -3.18 -3.39 -13.35
C ASN A 10 -1.76 -2.81 -13.28
N SER A 11 -1.53 -1.80 -12.44
CA SER A 11 -0.19 -1.22 -12.28
C SER A 11 0.80 -2.25 -11.76
N VAL A 12 0.39 -3.07 -10.78
CA VAL A 12 1.20 -4.18 -10.27
C VAL A 12 1.54 -5.20 -11.37
N ARG A 13 0.55 -5.60 -12.17
CA ARG A 13 0.77 -6.52 -13.30
C ARG A 13 1.73 -5.95 -14.33
N VAL A 14 1.56 -4.69 -14.71
CA VAL A 14 2.43 -4.01 -15.68
C VAL A 14 3.86 -3.93 -15.15
N PHE A 15 4.03 -3.57 -13.86
CA PHE A 15 5.34 -3.51 -13.22
C PHE A 15 6.03 -4.89 -13.22
N LEU A 16 5.35 -5.94 -12.76
CA LEU A 16 5.94 -7.28 -12.70
C LEU A 16 6.23 -7.85 -14.09
N LYS A 17 5.34 -7.63 -15.06
CA LYS A 17 5.57 -8.03 -16.46
C LYS A 17 6.80 -7.34 -17.07
N LYS A 18 7.04 -6.06 -16.78
CA LYS A 18 8.25 -5.33 -17.21
C LYS A 18 9.54 -5.88 -16.60
N ASN A 19 9.43 -6.65 -15.52
CA ASN A 19 10.54 -7.33 -14.86
C ASN A 19 10.49 -8.84 -15.12
N ASP A 20 9.87 -9.28 -16.21
CA ASP A 20 9.75 -10.69 -16.63
C ASP A 20 9.10 -11.63 -15.60
N MET A 21 8.30 -11.07 -14.68
CA MET A 21 7.61 -11.82 -13.63
C MET A 21 6.09 -11.90 -13.90
N ARG A 22 5.51 -13.02 -13.46
CA ARG A 22 4.06 -13.19 -13.32
C ARG A 22 3.63 -12.89 -11.88
N VAL A 23 2.35 -12.61 -11.69
CA VAL A 23 1.77 -12.32 -10.38
C VAL A 23 0.64 -13.29 -10.08
N ALA A 24 0.69 -13.92 -8.91
CA ALA A 24 -0.38 -14.76 -8.42
C ALA A 24 -1.55 -13.90 -7.90
N ALA A 25 -2.75 -14.47 -7.86
CA ALA A 25 -3.97 -13.72 -7.55
C ALA A 25 -4.07 -13.29 -6.07
N ASP A 26 -3.47 -14.06 -5.18
CA ASP A 26 -3.38 -13.83 -3.74
C ASP A 26 -2.45 -12.67 -3.37
N VAL A 27 -1.39 -12.43 -4.15
CA VAL A 27 -0.43 -11.33 -3.97
C VAL A 27 -1.14 -9.98 -3.87
N PHE A 28 -2.22 -9.76 -4.63
CA PHE A 28 -2.93 -8.49 -4.58
C PHE A 28 -3.56 -8.22 -3.21
N GLY A 29 -4.12 -9.25 -2.56
CA GLY A 29 -4.72 -9.10 -1.24
C GLY A 29 -3.65 -8.83 -0.18
N GLN A 30 -2.53 -9.54 -0.26
CA GLN A 30 -1.43 -9.37 0.68
C GLN A 30 -0.74 -8.01 0.53
N LEU A 31 -0.46 -7.58 -0.70
CA LEU A 31 0.15 -6.28 -0.96
C LEU A 31 -0.75 -5.12 -0.50
N ASP A 32 -2.07 -5.28 -0.64
CA ASP A 32 -3.04 -4.32 -0.12
C ASP A 32 -2.97 -4.20 1.41
N GLN A 33 -2.84 -5.34 2.11
CA GLN A 33 -2.71 -5.38 3.56
C GLN A 33 -1.39 -4.77 4.04
N GLU A 34 -0.28 -5.10 3.40
CA GLU A 34 1.04 -4.52 3.70
C GLU A 34 1.02 -2.99 3.56
N LEU A 35 0.42 -2.48 2.48
CA LEU A 35 0.29 -1.04 2.27
C LEU A 35 -0.58 -0.37 3.34
N LYS A 36 -1.68 -1.02 3.77
CA LYS A 36 -2.51 -0.53 4.88
C LYS A 36 -1.71 -0.42 6.16
N ASP A 37 -0.91 -1.43 6.48
CA ASP A 37 -0.12 -1.46 7.71
C ASP A 37 0.95 -0.36 7.71
N ILE A 38 1.59 -0.11 6.57
CA ILE A 38 2.53 1.01 6.39
C ILE A 38 1.81 2.35 6.61
N LEU A 39 0.68 2.60 5.95
CA LEU A 39 -0.05 3.87 6.07
C LEU A 39 -0.62 4.08 7.48
N LEU A 40 -1.06 3.03 8.15
CA LEU A 40 -1.52 3.10 9.54
C LEU A 40 -0.37 3.45 10.49
N LYS A 41 0.82 2.89 10.30
CA LYS A 41 2.02 3.26 11.08
C LYS A 41 2.41 4.72 10.83
N ALA A 42 2.38 5.16 9.58
CA ALA A 42 2.67 6.55 9.23
C ALA A 42 1.65 7.53 9.84
N ALA A 43 0.36 7.20 9.77
CA ALA A 43 -0.68 7.99 10.43
C ALA A 43 -0.49 8.05 11.96
N LYS A 44 -0.06 6.94 12.59
CA LYS A 44 0.27 6.94 14.03
C LYS A 44 1.46 7.86 14.33
N ARG A 45 2.52 7.84 13.53
CA ARG A 45 3.69 8.73 13.69
C ARG A 45 3.32 10.21 13.49
N ALA A 46 2.50 10.52 12.48
CA ALA A 46 2.00 11.88 12.27
C ALA A 46 1.19 12.39 13.47
N LYS A 47 0.29 11.55 14.01
CA LYS A 47 -0.51 11.88 15.20
C LYS A 47 0.34 12.07 16.45
N ALA A 48 1.36 11.23 16.66
CA ALA A 48 2.29 11.38 17.77
C ALA A 48 3.06 12.71 17.72
N ASN A 49 3.26 13.25 16.51
CA ASN A 49 3.84 14.57 16.27
C ASN A 49 2.80 15.70 16.22
N HIS A 50 1.58 15.47 16.69
CA HIS A 50 0.46 16.43 16.67
C HIS A 50 0.11 16.97 15.28
N ARG A 51 0.38 16.22 14.21
CA ARG A 51 0.06 16.57 12.83
C ARG A 51 -1.18 15.82 12.32
N SER A 52 -1.99 16.51 11.52
CA SER A 52 -3.11 15.91 10.75
C SER A 52 -2.68 15.44 9.35
N THR A 53 -1.48 15.83 8.91
CA THR A 53 -0.93 15.49 7.60
C THR A 53 0.20 14.48 7.76
N VAL A 54 0.10 13.33 7.08
CA VAL A 54 1.19 12.36 6.92
C VAL A 54 2.25 12.95 6.00
N MET A 55 3.50 12.91 6.44
CA MET A 55 4.65 13.39 5.69
C MET A 55 5.59 12.24 5.33
N ALA A 56 6.54 12.49 4.44
CA ALA A 56 7.47 11.46 3.96
C ALA A 56 8.25 10.79 5.12
N GLN A 57 8.63 11.55 6.15
CA GLN A 57 9.33 11.02 7.32
C GLN A 57 8.46 10.14 8.25
N ASP A 58 7.15 10.07 8.02
CA ASP A 58 6.28 9.19 8.78
C ASP A 58 6.21 7.77 8.18
N LEU A 59 6.56 7.59 6.91
CA LEU A 59 6.55 6.29 6.26
C LEU A 59 7.53 5.32 6.95
#